data_AF-X1UI56-F1
#
_entry.id   AF-X1UI56-F1
#
_cell.length_a   1.000
_cell.length_b   1.000
_cell.length_c   1.000
_cell.angle_alpha   90.00
_cell.angle_beta   90.00
_cell.angle_gamma   90.00
#
_symmetry.space_group_name_H-M   'P 1'
#
loop_
_entity.id
_entity.type
_entity.pdbx_description
1 polymer ?
#
loop_
_entity_poly.entity_id
_entity_poly.type
_entity_poly.pdbx_seq_one_letter_code
_entity_poly.pdbx_strand_id
1 'polypeptide(L)'
;MPLKNTLKNAFPIILLTIVVAVCVTLLTYVDSLTRDRIEAQEEETVQNMLSAMFPDMSRYEFKDDIYTIYSNGDRLGYAFIAIGKG
;
A
#
# COMPACT_ATOMS: atom_id res chain seq x y z
N MET A 1 7.68 -36.79 -40.93
CA MET A 1 8.47 -36.00 -39.96
C MET A 1 8.08 -34.50 -39.98
N PRO A 2 6.86 -34.08 -39.57
CA PRO A 2 6.53 -32.64 -39.51
C PRO A 2 6.68 -32.01 -38.11
N LEU A 3 6.80 -32.82 -37.05
CA LEU A 3 6.71 -32.34 -35.66
C LEU A 3 7.91 -31.48 -35.19
N LYS A 4 9.10 -31.71 -35.76
CA LYS A 4 10.32 -30.96 -35.37
C LYS A 4 10.33 -29.50 -35.85
N ASN A 5 9.66 -29.19 -36.96
CA ASN A 5 9.64 -27.82 -37.50
C ASN A 5 8.57 -26.95 -36.83
N THR A 6 7.43 -27.52 -36.44
CA THR A 6 6.39 -26.79 -35.71
C THR A 6 6.84 -26.39 -34.30
N LEU A 7 7.63 -27.24 -33.62
CA LEU A 7 8.24 -26.89 -32.32
C LEU A 7 9.23 -25.71 -32.40
N LYS A 8 10.06 -25.64 -33.45
CA LYS A 8 11.02 -24.54 -33.63
C LYS A 8 10.34 -23.19 -33.87
N ASN A 9 9.21 -23.18 -34.59
CA ASN A 9 8.45 -21.95 -34.84
C ASN A 9 7.59 -21.53 -33.64
N ALA A 10 7.13 -22.49 -32.81
CA ALA A 10 6.36 -22.20 -31.61
C ALA A 10 7.22 -21.77 -30.41
N PHE A 11 8.50 -22.16 -30.37
CA PHE A 11 9.45 -21.81 -29.31
C PHE A 11 9.53 -20.30 -28.99
N PRO A 12 9.69 -19.39 -29.96
CA PRO A 12 9.73 -17.94 -29.66
C PRO A 12 8.42 -17.41 -29.06
N ILE A 13 7.27 -17.96 -29.47
CA ILE A 13 5.96 -17.57 -28.96
C ILE A 13 5.81 -18.00 -27.50
N ILE A 14 6.19 -19.25 -27.19
CA ILE A 14 6.13 -19.78 -25.82
C ILE A 14 7.07 -18.99 -24.90
N LEU A 15 8.27 -18.67 -25.37
CA LEU A 15 9.25 -17.89 -24.60
C LEU A 15 8.71 -16.47 -24.32
N LEU A 16 8.12 -15.81 -25.31
CA LEU A 16 7.51 -14.49 -25.13
C LEU A 16 6.38 -14.55 -24.08
N THR A 17 5.51 -15.55 -24.15
CA THR A 17 4.41 -15.72 -23.19
C THR A 17 4.93 -15.90 -21.76
N ILE A 18 6.00 -16.68 -21.57
CA ILE A 18 6.63 -16.86 -20.26
C ILE A 18 7.21 -15.53 -19.75
N VAL A 19 7.91 -14.78 -20.61
CA VAL A 19 8.48 -13.48 -20.23
C VAL A 19 7.37 -12.51 -19.81
N VAL A 20 6.29 -12.42 -20.60
CA VAL A 20 5.14 -11.56 -20.27
C VAL A 20 4.49 -12.00 -18.95
N ALA A 21 4.31 -13.29 -18.73
CA ALA A 21 3.75 -13.81 -17.47
C ALA A 21 4.63 -13.42 -16.27
N VAL A 22 5.95 -13.53 -16.39
CA VAL A 22 6.90 -13.13 -15.34
C VAL A 22 6.87 -11.62 -15.09
N CYS A 23 6.78 -10.80 -16.14
CA CYS A 23 6.65 -9.36 -15.99
C CYS A 23 5.36 -8.98 -15.26
N VAL A 24 4.23 -9.59 -15.62
CA VAL A 24 2.93 -9.32 -14.97
C VAL A 24 2.94 -9.76 -13.51
N THR A 25 3.49 -10.93 -13.19
CA THR A 25 3.56 -11.39 -11.80
C THR A 25 4.47 -10.51 -10.94
N LEU A 26 5.62 -10.08 -11.47
CA LEU A 26 6.48 -9.11 -10.80
C LEU A 26 5.78 -7.78 -10.58
N LEU A 27 5.06 -7.27 -11.60
CA LEU A 27 4.33 -6.01 -11.48
C LEU A 27 3.27 -6.09 -10.38
N THR A 28 2.45 -7.15 -10.39
CA THR A 28 1.41 -7.37 -9.39
C THR A 28 2.01 -7.56 -8.00
N TYR A 29 3.15 -8.25 -7.89
CA TYR A 29 3.82 -8.46 -6.61
C TYR A 29 4.42 -7.17 -6.04
N VAL A 30 5.03 -6.34 -6.88
CA VAL A 30 5.53 -5.01 -6.51
C VAL A 30 4.37 -4.12 -6.11
N ASP A 31 3.25 -4.16 -6.82
CA ASP A 31 2.05 -3.37 -6.50
C ASP A 31 1.44 -3.80 -5.15
N SER A 32 1.35 -5.10 -4.89
CA SER A 32 0.88 -5.61 -3.58
C SER A 32 1.82 -5.26 -2.43
N LEU A 33 3.13 -5.39 -2.63
CA LEU A 33 4.12 -5.00 -1.60
C LEU A 33 4.15 -3.50 -1.35
N THR A 34 3.98 -2.72 -2.42
CA THR A 34 3.99 -1.26 -2.34
C THR A 34 2.74 -0.76 -1.61
N ARG A 35 1.59 -1.39 -1.83
CA ARG A 35 0.35 -1.09 -1.07
C ARG A 35 0.50 -1.34 0.43
N ASP A 36 1.00 -2.52 0.82
CA ASP A 36 1.18 -2.85 2.24
C ASP A 36 2.18 -1.93 2.93
N ARG A 37 3.23 -1.51 2.19
CA ARG A 37 4.23 -0.54 2.67
C ARG A 37 3.65 0.87 2.80
N ILE A 38 2.78 1.29 1.89
CA ILE A 38 2.16 2.62 1.92
C ILE A 38 1.18 2.73 3.10
N GLU A 39 0.31 1.73 3.32
CA GLU A 39 -0.65 1.77 4.44
C GLU A 39 0.08 1.78 5.80
N ALA A 40 1.08 0.91 5.98
CA ALA A 40 1.88 0.89 7.21
C ALA A 40 2.63 2.21 7.43
N GLN A 41 3.16 2.82 6.36
CA GLN A 41 3.90 4.07 6.45
C GLN A 41 2.98 5.27 6.66
N GLU A 42 1.75 5.27 6.13
CA GLU A 42 0.72 6.27 6.43
C GLU A 42 0.30 6.20 7.90
N GLU A 43 0.02 5.01 8.44
CA GLU A 43 -0.34 4.84 9.86
C GLU A 43 0.78 5.32 10.79
N GLU A 44 2.03 4.92 10.54
CA GLU A 44 3.18 5.38 11.32
C GLU A 44 3.37 6.91 11.22
N THR A 45 3.16 7.49 10.04
CA THR A 45 3.30 8.95 9.85
C THR A 45 2.22 9.70 10.62
N VAL A 46 0.98 9.23 10.56
CA VAL A 46 -0.14 9.83 11.30
C VAL A 46 0.07 9.68 12.81
N GLN A 47 0.47 8.50 13.28
CA GLN A 47 0.75 8.27 14.70
C GLN A 47 1.88 9.17 15.19
N ASN A 48 2.99 9.26 14.46
CA ASN A 48 4.11 10.13 14.82
C ASN A 48 3.70 11.61 14.86
N MET A 49 2.89 12.05 13.91
CA MET A 49 2.40 13.43 13.87
C MET A 49 1.45 13.73 15.05
N LEU A 50 0.53 12.81 15.36
CA LEU A 50 -0.36 12.93 16.51
C LEU A 50 0.41 12.90 17.84
N SER A 51 1.39 12.01 18.00
CA SER A 51 2.24 11.94 19.20
C SER A 51 3.11 13.19 19.37
N ALA A 52 3.57 13.82 18.28
CA ALA A 52 4.32 15.07 18.35
C ALA A 52 3.43 16.25 18.79
N MET A 53 2.16 16.29 18.35
CA MET A 53 1.22 17.35 18.70
C MET A 53 0.57 17.14 20.08
N PHE A 54 0.34 15.89 20.48
CA PHE A 54 -0.30 15.48 21.71
C PHE A 54 0.57 14.46 22.44
N PRO A 55 1.65 14.89 23.11
CA PRO A 55 2.59 14.01 23.79
C PRO A 55 1.94 13.20 24.93
N ASP A 56 0.85 13.70 25.51
CA ASP A 56 0.08 13.04 26.58
C ASP A 56 -1.01 12.09 26.04
N MET A 57 -1.04 11.81 24.73
CA MET A 57 -2.01 10.92 24.12
C MET A 57 -1.82 9.47 24.59
N SER A 58 -2.85 8.90 25.22
CA SER A 58 -2.88 7.48 25.58
C SER A 58 -3.52 6.61 24.50
N ARG A 59 -4.46 7.18 23.74
CA ARG A 59 -5.23 6.46 22.71
C ARG A 59 -5.78 7.45 21.68
N TYR A 60 -5.96 7.00 20.44
CA TYR A 60 -6.72 7.71 19.43
C TYR A 60 -7.77 6.80 18.81
N GLU A 61 -8.85 7.39 18.31
CA GLU A 61 -9.86 6.71 17.50
C GLU A 61 -10.02 7.44 16.17
N PHE A 62 -10.06 6.69 15.08
CA PHE A 62 -10.37 7.24 13.76
C PHE A 62 -11.81 6.89 13.40
N LYS A 63 -12.67 7.91 13.27
CA LYS A 63 -14.08 7.73 12.91
C LYS A 63 -14.54 8.90 12.04
N ASP A 64 -15.23 8.61 10.95
CA ASP A 64 -15.80 9.60 10.03
C ASP A 64 -14.75 10.63 9.53
N ASP A 65 -13.55 10.16 9.15
CA ASP A 65 -12.38 10.97 8.74
C ASP A 65 -11.81 11.92 9.81
N ILE A 66 -12.19 11.73 11.08
CA ILE A 66 -11.72 12.52 12.21
C ILE A 66 -10.97 11.63 13.19
N TYR A 67 -9.75 12.03 13.52
CA TYR A 67 -8.94 11.47 14.60
C TYR A 67 -9.34 12.11 15.92
N THR A 68 -9.98 11.35 16.81
CA THR A 68 -10.30 11.77 18.18
C THR A 68 -9.20 11.30 19.11
N ILE A 69 -8.54 12.22 19.80
CA ILE A 69 -7.40 11.95 20.69
C ILE A 69 -7.89 11.90 22.13
N TYR A 70 -7.44 10.89 22.89
CA TYR A 70 -7.76 10.68 24.30
C TYR A 70 -6.48 10.64 25.15
N SER A 71 -6.58 11.14 26.38
CA SER A 71 -5.56 11.01 27.43
C SER A 71 -6.22 10.56 28.72
N ASN A 72 -5.78 9.42 29.26
CA ASN A 72 -6.26 8.87 30.53
C ASN A 72 -7.80 8.70 30.62
N GLY A 73 -8.47 8.53 29.47
CA GLY A 73 -9.93 8.40 29.38
C GLY A 73 -10.67 9.70 29.04
N ASP A 74 -10.01 10.85 29.13
CA ASP A 74 -10.57 12.15 28.76
C ASP A 74 -10.22 12.54 27.32
N ARG A 75 -11.16 13.15 26.60
CA ARG A 75 -10.97 13.59 25.22
C ARG A 75 -10.11 14.86 25.18
N LEU A 76 -8.92 14.77 24.62
CA LEU A 76 -8.00 15.91 24.45
C LEU A 76 -8.39 16.80 23.26
N GLY A 77 -8.87 16.21 22.16
CA GLY A 77 -9.16 17.00 20.96
C GLY A 77 -9.47 16.18 19.72
N TYR A 78 -9.61 16.90 18.60
CA TYR A 78 -9.89 16.38 17.27
C TYR A 78 -8.81 16.82 16.30
N ALA A 79 -8.38 15.92 15.42
CA ALA A 79 -7.53 16.20 14.28
C ALA A 79 -8.17 15.63 13.02
N PHE A 80 -7.98 16.30 11.88
CA PHE A 80 -8.43 15.82 10.58
C PHE A 80 -7.38 16.21 9.53
N ILE A 81 -7.22 15.37 8.52
CA ILE A 81 -6.27 15.64 7.43
C ILE A 81 -7.02 16.37 6.32
N ALA A 82 -6.64 17.62 6.06
CA ALA A 82 -7.21 18.41 4.97
C ALA A 82 -6.27 18.36 3.75
N ILE A 83 -6.71 17.73 2.67
CA ILE A 83 -5.99 17.72 1.39
C ILE A 83 -6.60 18.80 0.48
N GLY A 84 -5.94 19.95 0.38
CA GLY A 84 -6.29 20.97 -0.60
C GLY A 84 -5.73 20.62 -1.97
N LYS A 85 -6.59 20.50 -2.99
CA LYS A 85 -6.15 20.56 -4.40
C LYS A 85 -5.99 22.04 -4.76
N GLY A 86 -4.75 22.50 -4.79
CA GLY A 86 -4.37 23.82 -5.35
C GLY A 86 -4.47 23.83 -6.86
#